data_AF-A0A924WK72-F1
#
_entry.id   AF-A0A924WK72-F1
#
_cell.length_a   1.000
_cell.length_b   1.000
_cell.length_c   1.000
_cell.angle_alpha   90.00
_cell.angle_beta   90.00
_cell.angle_gamma   90.00
#
_symmetry.space_group_name_H-M   'P 1'
#
loop_
_entity.id
_entity.type
_entity.pdbx_description
1 polymer ?
#
loop_
_entity_poly.entity_id
_entity_poly.type
_entity_poly.pdbx_seq_one_letter_code
_entity_poly.pdbx_strand_id
1 'polypeptide(L)'
;MTQPSTSRGVTAPPATPGFIPAGIRGKQNIATVLANGASGAKAGGADATLALIRKAFEARGWSMQLVRLPAQQIARDCALFVREARGLVVAVGGDGTVNAVAAACRLHRRPFGVIPTGTFNYVARALGIPLDPEAAVEALITGESMSIRYGEVNGRVFLNNASIGLYPSLLSQRERDERVLGRHRLVALGSGLRALLRQHPLFEVALELDGERRALTTSTVFFGANATQLADHNIAAAECIRDGHLAVVSLALRSRLDVFRALGAALMGKLEDASAVESFCARQVRVSSRRRRITVALDGELTVLEPPLELRLRDSGLQIMAPAAAANSAAVALVAAAVSAPPDLLAS
;
A
#
# COMPACT_ATOMS: atom_id res chain seq x y z
N MET A 1 52.72 -3.27 26.09
CA MET A 1 51.63 -3.12 27.09
C MET A 1 50.79 -1.92 26.69
N THR A 2 49.47 -2.02 26.78
CA THR A 2 48.51 -1.07 26.19
C THR A 2 47.89 -0.14 27.24
N GLN A 3 47.64 1.11 26.85
CA GLN A 3 46.73 2.01 27.58
C GLN A 3 45.26 1.73 27.18
N PRO A 4 44.28 1.98 28.08
CA PRO A 4 42.87 1.83 27.75
C PRO A 4 42.35 3.00 26.91
N SER A 5 41.61 2.71 25.83
CA SER A 5 40.90 3.72 25.06
C SER A 5 39.51 3.98 25.64
N THR A 6 39.15 5.25 25.82
CA THR A 6 37.85 5.65 26.36
C THR A 6 36.76 5.55 25.29
N SER A 7 35.86 4.58 25.40
CA SER A 7 34.69 4.47 24.54
C SER A 7 33.71 5.61 24.83
N ARG A 8 33.65 6.61 23.92
CA ARG A 8 32.57 7.61 23.93
C ARG A 8 31.27 6.92 23.52
N GLY A 9 30.36 6.73 24.48
CA GLY A 9 29.06 6.16 24.20
C GLY A 9 28.26 7.04 23.23
N VAL A 10 27.81 6.46 22.12
CA VAL A 10 26.90 7.13 21.19
C VAL A 10 25.51 7.17 21.84
N THR A 11 25.18 8.27 22.50
CA THR A 11 23.83 8.51 23.01
C THR A 11 22.86 8.55 21.84
N ALA A 12 21.89 7.63 21.83
CA ALA A 12 20.79 7.67 20.88
C ALA A 12 20.07 9.04 20.97
N PRO A 13 19.63 9.63 19.85
CA PRO A 13 18.86 10.86 19.90
C PRO A 13 17.58 10.64 20.72
N PRO A 14 17.15 11.61 21.55
CA PRO A 14 15.97 11.44 22.38
C PRO A 14 14.74 11.19 21.51
N ALA A 15 13.98 10.14 21.81
CA ALA A 15 12.74 9.85 21.13
C ALA A 15 11.78 11.04 21.28
N THR A 16 11.42 11.67 20.16
CA THR A 16 10.48 12.80 20.14
C THR A 16 9.20 12.38 20.86
N PRO A 17 8.72 13.15 21.87
CA PRO A 17 7.51 12.79 22.61
C PRO A 17 6.35 12.51 21.66
N GLY A 18 5.74 11.33 21.79
CA GLY A 18 4.71 10.87 20.88
C GLY A 18 3.55 11.84 20.83
N PHE A 19 3.29 12.45 19.66
CA PHE A 19 2.17 13.36 19.46
C PHE A 19 0.85 12.59 19.33
N ILE A 20 0.51 11.84 20.38
CA ILE A 20 -0.83 11.32 20.62
C ILE A 20 -1.65 12.51 21.13
N PRO A 21 -2.67 12.98 20.41
CA PRO A 21 -3.63 13.90 20.99
C PRO A 21 -4.41 13.13 22.05
N ALA A 22 -4.26 13.48 23.33
CA ALA A 22 -4.97 12.86 24.45
C ALA A 22 -6.51 13.01 24.41
N GLY A 23 -7.06 13.56 23.31
CA GLY A 23 -8.47 13.82 23.08
C GLY A 23 -9.24 12.77 22.27
N ILE A 24 -8.63 11.68 21.77
CA ILE A 24 -9.41 10.63 21.07
C ILE A 24 -10.38 9.95 22.04
N ARG A 25 -9.96 9.72 23.30
CA ARG A 25 -10.85 9.31 24.41
C ARG A 25 -11.54 10.50 25.12
N GLY A 26 -11.74 11.62 24.41
CA GLY A 26 -11.96 12.92 25.05
C GLY A 26 -12.89 13.91 24.35
N LYS A 27 -14.13 13.49 24.01
CA LYS A 27 -15.37 14.21 24.38
C LYS A 27 -16.67 13.62 23.82
N GLN A 28 -16.64 12.97 22.64
CA GLN A 28 -17.76 12.18 22.11
C GLN A 28 -17.20 11.00 21.31
N ASN A 29 -17.71 9.80 21.55
CA ASN A 29 -17.35 8.57 20.84
C ASN A 29 -17.96 8.58 19.43
N ILE A 30 -17.37 9.33 18.50
CA ILE A 30 -17.88 9.46 17.12
C ILE A 30 -16.86 8.89 16.13
N ALA A 31 -17.35 8.05 15.22
CA ALA A 31 -16.62 7.59 14.05
C ALA A 31 -17.22 8.23 12.80
N THR A 32 -16.44 9.05 12.09
CA THR A 32 -16.78 9.49 10.73
C THR A 32 -16.26 8.46 9.74
N VAL A 33 -17.19 7.63 9.25
CA VAL A 33 -16.93 6.51 8.35
C VAL A 33 -17.04 6.96 6.90
N LEU A 34 -15.93 6.93 6.16
CA LEU A 34 -15.91 7.13 4.71
C LEU A 34 -15.95 5.77 4.01
N ALA A 35 -17.05 5.51 3.32
CA ALA A 35 -17.29 4.26 2.59
C ALA A 35 -17.36 4.52 1.08
N ASN A 36 -16.61 3.72 0.30
CA ASN A 36 -16.85 3.62 -1.14
C ASN A 36 -18.16 2.86 -1.35
N GLY A 37 -19.10 3.42 -2.14
CA GLY A 37 -20.46 2.91 -2.26
C GLY A 37 -20.63 1.48 -2.80
N ALA A 38 -19.58 0.90 -3.40
CA ALA A 38 -19.55 -0.48 -3.90
C ALA A 38 -18.76 -1.45 -2.99
N SER A 39 -18.42 -1.04 -1.76
CA SER A 39 -17.64 -1.83 -0.79
C SER A 39 -18.51 -2.85 -0.06
N GLY A 40 -18.06 -4.10 0.10
CA GLY A 40 -18.87 -5.18 0.70
C GLY A 40 -19.53 -6.13 -0.31
N ALA A 41 -18.78 -6.60 -1.31
CA ALA A 41 -19.26 -7.57 -2.31
C ALA A 41 -19.27 -9.04 -1.83
N LYS A 42 -19.50 -9.27 -0.54
CA LYS A 42 -19.70 -10.58 0.10
C LYS A 42 -20.77 -10.45 1.19
N ALA A 43 -21.54 -11.51 1.42
CA ALA A 43 -22.59 -11.62 2.45
C ALA A 43 -23.57 -10.44 2.53
N GLY A 44 -24.68 -10.50 1.79
CA GLY A 44 -25.77 -9.52 1.86
C GLY A 44 -25.52 -8.16 1.19
N GLY A 45 -24.27 -7.81 0.88
CA GLY A 45 -23.92 -6.63 0.09
C GLY A 45 -23.47 -5.42 0.92
N ALA A 46 -23.24 -4.30 0.23
CA ALA A 46 -22.65 -3.09 0.80
C ALA A 46 -23.44 -2.52 1.97
N ASP A 47 -24.75 -2.41 1.81
CA ASP A 47 -25.65 -1.82 2.81
C ASP A 47 -25.82 -2.71 4.04
N ALA A 48 -25.84 -4.04 3.86
CA ALA A 48 -25.80 -5.00 4.96
C ALA A 48 -24.46 -4.92 5.73
N THR A 49 -23.34 -4.84 5.01
CA THR A 49 -22.00 -4.66 5.60
C THR A 49 -21.93 -3.39 6.45
N LEU A 50 -22.46 -2.27 5.94
CA LEU A 50 -22.50 -0.99 6.65
C LEU A 50 -23.45 -1.00 7.86
N ALA A 51 -24.54 -1.79 7.81
CA ALA A 51 -25.43 -1.99 8.96
C ALA A 51 -24.77 -2.81 10.09
N LEU A 52 -24.00 -3.85 9.75
CA LEU A 52 -23.20 -4.61 10.73
C LEU A 52 -22.14 -3.73 11.39
N ILE A 53 -21.38 -2.96 10.59
CA ILE A 53 -20.38 -2.00 11.09
C ILE A 53 -21.03 -0.98 12.04
N ARG A 54 -22.19 -0.42 11.65
CA ARG A 54 -22.97 0.49 12.49
C ARG A 54 -23.31 -0.13 13.84
N LYS A 55 -23.91 -1.34 13.83
CA LYS A 55 -24.29 -2.07 15.04
C LYS A 55 -23.07 -2.37 15.93
N ALA A 56 -21.93 -2.70 15.34
CA ALA A 56 -20.69 -2.97 16.07
C ALA A 56 -20.11 -1.73 16.76
N PHE A 57 -20.24 -0.53 16.18
CA PHE A 57 -19.92 0.74 16.84
C PHE A 57 -20.92 1.04 17.96
N GLU A 58 -22.22 0.95 17.67
CA GLU A 58 -23.31 1.31 18.60
C GLU A 58 -23.31 0.40 19.86
N ALA A 59 -23.05 -0.90 19.69
CA ALA A 59 -22.88 -1.86 20.79
C ALA A 59 -21.68 -1.54 21.72
N ARG A 60 -20.73 -0.73 21.27
CA ARG A 60 -19.54 -0.28 22.04
C ARG A 60 -19.67 1.18 22.49
N GLY A 61 -20.86 1.77 22.37
CA GLY A 61 -21.13 3.16 22.76
C GLY A 61 -20.50 4.19 21.82
N TRP A 62 -20.33 3.88 20.53
CA TRP A 62 -19.87 4.79 19.49
C TRP A 62 -20.98 5.14 18.50
N SER A 63 -21.06 6.40 18.09
CA SER A 63 -21.98 6.88 17.04
C SER A 63 -21.30 6.92 15.67
N MET A 64 -21.88 6.24 14.69
CA MET A 64 -21.36 6.19 13.31
C MET A 64 -22.01 7.26 12.41
N GLN A 65 -21.24 8.29 12.05
CA GLN A 65 -21.55 9.22 10.97
C GLN A 65 -21.04 8.64 9.64
N LEU A 66 -21.95 8.23 8.75
CA LEU A 66 -21.60 7.64 7.46
C LEU A 66 -21.51 8.70 6.35
N VAL A 67 -20.41 8.67 5.60
CA VAL A 67 -20.20 9.38 4.33
C VAL A 67 -19.99 8.33 3.24
N ARG A 68 -20.97 8.18 2.34
CA ARG A 68 -20.90 7.25 1.19
C ARG A 68 -20.48 8.03 -0.06
N LEU A 69 -19.36 7.66 -0.68
CA LEU A 69 -18.85 8.28 -1.90
C LEU A 69 -18.80 7.25 -3.05
N PRO A 70 -19.10 7.63 -4.30
CA PRO A 70 -18.81 6.81 -5.47
C PRO A 70 -17.32 6.43 -5.54
N ALA A 71 -17.02 5.22 -6.03
CA ALA A 71 -15.65 4.70 -6.10
C ALA A 71 -14.69 5.63 -6.86
N GLN A 72 -15.19 6.32 -7.88
CA GLN A 72 -14.45 7.23 -8.76
C GLN A 72 -14.26 8.63 -8.14
N GLN A 73 -14.97 8.95 -7.05
CA GLN A 73 -14.96 10.25 -6.38
C GLN A 73 -14.22 10.22 -5.04
N ILE A 74 -14.10 9.06 -4.40
CA ILE A 74 -13.49 8.98 -3.05
C ILE A 74 -12.05 9.52 -3.00
N ALA A 75 -11.21 9.25 -4.00
CA ALA A 75 -9.84 9.76 -4.09
C ALA A 75 -9.74 11.29 -4.35
N ARG A 76 -10.84 11.94 -4.73
CA ARG A 76 -10.93 13.38 -4.99
C ARG A 76 -11.53 14.11 -3.79
N ASP A 77 -12.69 13.64 -3.31
CA ASP A 77 -13.57 14.42 -2.45
C ASP A 77 -13.46 14.04 -0.96
N CYS A 78 -12.82 12.91 -0.61
CA CYS A 78 -12.66 12.49 0.79
C CYS A 78 -11.97 13.53 1.70
N ALA A 79 -11.05 14.34 1.15
CA ALA A 79 -10.32 15.35 1.93
C ALA A 79 -11.25 16.38 2.59
N LEU A 80 -12.35 16.76 1.95
CA LEU A 80 -13.35 17.68 2.51
C LEU A 80 -14.00 17.07 3.76
N PHE A 81 -14.42 15.81 3.65
CA PHE A 81 -15.04 15.09 4.77
C PHE A 81 -14.03 14.76 5.88
N VAL A 82 -12.77 14.49 5.57
CA VAL A 82 -11.71 14.27 6.57
C VAL A 82 -11.33 15.56 7.31
N ARG A 83 -11.40 16.71 6.65
CA ARG A 83 -11.27 18.04 7.28
C ARG A 83 -12.38 18.28 8.32
N GLU A 84 -13.61 17.94 7.97
CA GLU A 84 -14.82 18.25 8.77
C GLU A 84 -15.28 17.11 9.69
N ALA A 85 -14.67 15.93 9.58
CA ALA A 85 -15.01 14.73 10.35
C ALA A 85 -14.98 14.97 11.87
N ARG A 86 -15.95 14.39 12.57
CA ARG A 86 -16.01 14.38 14.04
C ARG A 86 -15.40 13.09 14.58
N GLY A 87 -14.65 13.21 15.68
CA GLY A 87 -13.96 12.08 16.32
C GLY A 87 -12.94 11.38 15.41
N LEU A 88 -12.99 10.05 15.36
CA LEU A 88 -12.09 9.21 14.58
C LEU A 88 -12.54 9.13 13.11
N VAL A 89 -11.59 9.23 12.18
CA VAL A 89 -11.83 8.98 10.75
C VAL A 89 -11.69 7.48 10.49
N VAL A 90 -12.59 6.88 9.71
CA VAL A 90 -12.55 5.44 9.41
C VAL A 90 -12.75 5.18 7.92
N ALA A 91 -11.86 4.42 7.29
CA ALA A 91 -12.00 3.96 5.92
C ALA A 91 -12.73 2.60 5.86
N VAL A 92 -13.87 2.53 5.17
CA VAL A 92 -14.56 1.26 4.84
C VAL A 92 -14.40 1.00 3.34
N GLY A 93 -13.63 -0.03 2.99
CA GLY A 93 -13.39 -0.36 1.58
C GLY A 93 -12.23 -1.33 1.34
N GLY A 94 -11.78 -1.37 0.09
CA GLY A 94 -10.51 -1.97 -0.30
C GLY A 94 -9.36 -0.96 -0.33
N ASP A 95 -8.20 -1.42 -0.79
CA ASP A 95 -6.92 -0.70 -0.69
C ASP A 95 -6.93 0.72 -1.28
N GLY A 96 -7.57 0.96 -2.43
CA GLY A 96 -7.73 2.30 -3.00
C GLY A 96 -8.56 3.27 -2.16
N THR A 97 -9.56 2.77 -1.42
CA THR A 97 -10.31 3.57 -0.42
C THR A 97 -9.42 3.90 0.78
N VAL A 98 -8.61 2.95 1.22
CA VAL A 98 -7.67 3.13 2.34
C VAL A 98 -6.59 4.15 1.98
N ASN A 99 -5.99 4.06 0.78
CA ASN A 99 -5.03 5.04 0.27
C ASN A 99 -5.64 6.46 0.22
N ALA A 100 -6.84 6.61 -0.35
CA ALA A 100 -7.54 7.90 -0.45
C ALA A 100 -7.73 8.55 0.94
N VAL A 101 -8.28 7.80 1.90
CA VAL A 101 -8.50 8.30 3.27
C VAL A 101 -7.16 8.57 3.97
N ALA A 102 -6.15 7.73 3.80
CA ALA A 102 -4.81 7.95 4.35
C ALA A 102 -4.15 9.23 3.82
N ALA A 103 -4.23 9.50 2.51
CA ALA A 103 -3.71 10.72 1.89
C ALA A 103 -4.39 11.98 2.45
N ALA A 104 -5.72 11.94 2.62
CA ALA A 104 -6.48 13.00 3.27
C ALA A 104 -6.12 13.17 4.77
N CYS A 105 -5.95 12.07 5.50
CA CYS A 105 -5.58 12.11 6.92
C CYS A 105 -4.15 12.63 7.14
N ARG A 106 -3.21 12.29 6.24
CA ARG A 106 -1.86 12.86 6.15
C ARG A 106 -1.90 14.36 5.89
N LEU A 107 -2.82 14.85 5.05
CA LEU A 107 -2.99 16.29 4.80
C LEU A 107 -3.47 17.03 6.06
N HIS A 108 -4.47 16.47 6.75
CA HIS A 108 -5.10 17.08 7.94
C HIS A 108 -4.49 16.67 9.28
N ARG A 109 -3.38 15.91 9.27
CA ARG A 109 -2.66 15.38 10.46
C ARG A 109 -3.58 14.60 11.43
N ARG A 110 -4.49 13.79 10.90
CA ARG A 110 -5.44 12.98 11.68
C ARG A 110 -5.01 11.50 11.76
N PRO A 111 -5.25 10.81 12.88
CA PRO A 111 -5.28 9.35 12.89
C PRO A 111 -6.54 8.86 12.17
N PHE A 112 -6.45 7.68 11.56
CA PHE A 112 -7.58 7.01 10.92
C PHE A 112 -7.61 5.51 11.26
N GLY A 113 -8.78 4.87 11.19
CA GLY A 113 -8.93 3.42 11.25
C GLY A 113 -9.28 2.83 9.89
N VAL A 114 -9.12 1.51 9.75
CA VAL A 114 -9.48 0.76 8.53
C VAL A 114 -10.41 -0.39 8.90
N ILE A 115 -11.50 -0.51 8.16
CA ILE A 115 -12.38 -1.68 8.18
C ILE A 115 -12.32 -2.30 6.77
N PRO A 116 -11.62 -3.44 6.61
CA PRO A 116 -11.32 -4.02 5.31
C PRO A 116 -12.52 -4.74 4.70
N THR A 117 -13.00 -4.26 3.56
CA THR A 117 -14.15 -4.85 2.84
C THR A 117 -13.91 -4.98 1.33
N GLY A 118 -12.63 -4.95 0.90
CA GLY A 118 -12.19 -5.22 -0.46
C GLY A 118 -11.70 -6.65 -0.68
N THR A 119 -11.10 -6.90 -1.84
CA THR A 119 -10.68 -8.26 -2.27
C THR A 119 -9.34 -8.70 -1.69
N PHE A 120 -8.39 -7.77 -1.48
CA PHE A 120 -7.02 -8.07 -1.07
C PHE A 120 -6.74 -7.57 0.35
N ASN A 121 -6.96 -6.28 0.60
CA ASN A 121 -6.85 -5.62 1.90
C ASN A 121 -5.42 -5.74 2.48
N TYR A 122 -4.42 -5.42 1.66
CA TYR A 122 -2.99 -5.49 1.98
C TYR A 122 -2.66 -4.68 3.24
N VAL A 123 -3.17 -3.45 3.35
CA VAL A 123 -2.92 -2.58 4.53
C VAL A 123 -3.45 -3.20 5.82
N ALA A 124 -4.61 -3.87 5.76
CA ALA A 124 -5.17 -4.54 6.92
C ALA A 124 -4.34 -5.77 7.33
N ARG A 125 -3.96 -6.61 6.36
CA ARG A 125 -3.12 -7.79 6.58
C ARG A 125 -1.74 -7.42 7.15
N ALA A 126 -1.09 -6.43 6.56
CA ALA A 126 0.20 -5.87 6.98
C ALA A 126 0.22 -5.32 8.42
N LEU A 127 -0.95 -4.97 8.96
CA LEU A 127 -1.12 -4.36 10.28
C LEU A 127 -2.01 -5.21 11.19
N GLY A 128 -2.15 -6.52 10.91
CA GLY A 128 -2.92 -7.46 11.72
C GLY A 128 -4.40 -7.12 11.93
N ILE A 129 -4.96 -6.17 11.17
CA ILE A 129 -6.34 -5.73 11.31
C ILE A 129 -7.27 -6.86 10.84
N PRO A 130 -8.24 -7.30 11.67
CA PRO A 130 -9.15 -8.39 11.30
C PRO A 130 -9.87 -8.14 9.98
N LEU A 131 -10.07 -9.21 9.21
CA LEU A 131 -10.79 -9.17 7.92
C LEU A 131 -12.31 -9.32 8.08
N ASP A 132 -12.79 -9.63 9.28
CA ASP A 132 -14.19 -9.55 9.65
C ASP A 132 -14.55 -8.10 10.07
N PRO A 133 -15.65 -7.50 9.59
CA PRO A 133 -15.99 -6.12 9.89
C PRO A 133 -16.30 -5.82 11.37
N GLU A 134 -16.87 -6.77 12.14
CA GLU A 134 -17.19 -6.54 13.55
C GLU A 134 -15.93 -6.64 14.42
N ALA A 135 -15.06 -7.61 14.12
CA ALA A 135 -13.74 -7.72 14.75
C ALA A 135 -12.81 -6.55 14.37
N ALA A 136 -12.93 -6.01 13.16
CA ALA A 136 -12.20 -4.80 12.77
C ALA A 136 -12.65 -3.57 13.57
N VAL A 137 -13.95 -3.43 13.86
CA VAL A 137 -14.47 -2.36 14.73
C VAL A 137 -13.97 -2.52 16.17
N GLU A 138 -13.94 -3.75 16.71
CA GLU A 138 -13.34 -4.03 18.02
C GLU A 138 -11.87 -3.60 18.09
N ALA A 139 -11.06 -4.07 17.14
CA ALA A 139 -9.63 -3.77 17.06
C ALA A 139 -9.34 -2.26 16.86
N LEU A 140 -10.25 -1.54 16.20
CA LEU A 140 -10.16 -0.09 15.96
C LEU A 140 -10.53 0.74 17.20
N ILE A 141 -11.40 0.23 18.08
CA ILE A 141 -11.84 0.90 19.33
C ILE A 141 -10.90 0.60 20.50
N THR A 142 -10.39 -0.63 20.58
CA THR A 142 -9.48 -1.09 21.65
C THR A 142 -8.00 -0.91 21.31
N GLY A 143 -7.66 -0.81 20.03
CA GLY A 143 -6.30 -0.63 19.54
C GLY A 143 -5.70 0.75 19.78
N GLU A 144 -4.47 0.92 19.30
CA GLU A 144 -3.64 2.08 19.56
C GLU A 144 -3.31 2.85 18.27
N SER A 145 -3.01 4.15 18.40
CA SER A 145 -2.57 5.00 17.29
C SER A 145 -1.08 4.80 17.05
N MET A 146 -0.72 4.07 16.00
CA MET A 146 0.67 3.86 15.59
C MET A 146 1.06 4.77 14.42
N SER A 147 2.30 5.27 14.43
CA SER A 147 2.89 5.91 13.24
C SER A 147 3.15 4.85 12.19
N ILE A 148 2.61 5.02 10.98
CA ILE A 148 2.95 4.15 9.85
C ILE A 148 3.83 4.88 8.84
N ARG A 149 4.87 4.14 8.43
CA ARG A 149 5.76 4.50 7.33
C ARG A 149 4.98 4.46 6.01
N TYR A 150 5.21 5.43 5.14
CA TYR A 150 4.54 5.51 3.83
C TYR A 150 5.49 6.06 2.76
N GLY A 151 5.18 5.76 1.50
CA GLY A 151 5.87 6.31 0.34
C GLY A 151 5.18 7.60 -0.16
N GLU A 152 5.98 8.56 -0.60
CA GLU A 152 5.49 9.81 -1.19
C GLU A 152 6.10 9.99 -2.58
N VAL A 153 5.29 10.25 -3.62
CA VAL A 153 5.73 10.59 -4.98
C VAL A 153 5.04 11.85 -5.49
N ASN A 154 5.81 12.90 -5.78
CA ASN A 154 5.32 14.24 -6.17
C ASN A 154 4.16 14.72 -5.26
N GLY A 155 4.27 14.45 -3.95
CA GLY A 155 3.25 14.79 -2.94
C GLY A 155 2.08 13.82 -2.78
N ARG A 156 1.93 12.81 -3.65
CA ARG A 156 0.92 11.73 -3.53
C ARG A 156 1.42 10.62 -2.62
N VAL A 157 0.55 10.05 -1.79
CA VAL A 157 0.85 8.96 -0.85
C VAL A 157 0.66 7.59 -1.51
N PHE A 158 1.54 6.65 -1.20
CA PHE A 158 1.34 5.21 -1.38
C PHE A 158 1.75 4.47 -0.09
N LEU A 159 0.99 3.45 0.29
CA LEU A 159 1.12 2.73 1.56
C LEU A 159 1.89 1.41 1.41
N ASN A 160 1.87 0.82 0.21
CA ASN A 160 2.50 -0.46 -0.10
C ASN A 160 3.58 -0.26 -1.18
N ASN A 161 3.16 0.14 -2.39
CA ASN A 161 4.08 0.38 -3.52
C ASN A 161 3.56 1.40 -4.55
N ALA A 162 4.52 2.03 -5.22
CA ALA A 162 4.33 2.72 -6.48
C ALA A 162 5.00 1.95 -7.62
N SER A 163 4.54 2.09 -8.87
CA SER A 163 5.22 1.49 -10.03
C SER A 163 4.91 2.15 -11.36
N ILE A 164 5.82 1.96 -12.33
CA ILE A 164 5.77 2.55 -13.67
C ILE A 164 6.05 1.51 -14.77
N GLY A 165 5.51 1.74 -15.97
CA GLY A 165 5.74 0.88 -17.14
C GLY A 165 4.64 -0.15 -17.38
N LEU A 166 5.01 -1.44 -17.40
CA LEU A 166 4.09 -2.53 -17.68
C LEU A 166 3.05 -2.72 -16.57
N TYR A 167 3.39 -2.72 -15.29
CA TYR A 167 2.39 -2.99 -14.23
C TYR A 167 1.16 -2.05 -14.25
N PRO A 168 1.28 -0.72 -14.40
CA PRO A 168 0.14 0.17 -14.67
C PRO A 168 -0.68 -0.20 -15.93
N SER A 169 -0.03 -0.76 -16.94
CA SER A 169 -0.67 -1.24 -18.18
C SER A 169 -1.44 -2.55 -17.95
N LEU A 170 -0.93 -3.47 -17.13
CA LEU A 170 -1.63 -4.69 -16.70
C LEU A 170 -2.92 -4.32 -15.95
N LEU A 171 -2.84 -3.39 -14.99
CA LEU A 171 -3.98 -2.86 -14.24
C LEU A 171 -5.02 -2.23 -15.16
N SER A 172 -4.60 -1.35 -16.07
CA SER A 172 -5.52 -0.69 -17.01
C SER A 172 -6.21 -1.67 -17.95
N GLN A 173 -5.60 -2.81 -18.27
CA GLN A 173 -6.27 -3.89 -19.02
C GLN A 173 -7.23 -4.68 -18.12
N ARG A 174 -6.81 -5.05 -16.90
CA ARG A 174 -7.65 -5.75 -15.91
C ARG A 174 -8.92 -4.96 -15.58
N GLU A 175 -8.84 -3.64 -15.39
CA GLU A 175 -10.01 -2.80 -15.17
C GLU A 175 -11.02 -2.84 -16.32
N ARG A 176 -10.57 -2.93 -17.58
CA ARG A 176 -11.46 -3.02 -18.74
C ARG A 176 -12.14 -4.39 -18.78
N ASP A 177 -11.38 -5.44 -18.54
CA ASP A 177 -11.90 -6.80 -18.50
C ASP A 177 -12.90 -6.99 -17.34
N GLU A 178 -12.62 -6.49 -16.13
CA GLU A 178 -13.54 -6.54 -14.97
C GLU A 178 -14.84 -5.76 -15.19
N ARG A 179 -14.84 -4.71 -16.04
CA ARG A 179 -16.06 -3.98 -16.43
C ARG A 179 -16.94 -4.74 -17.41
N VAL A 180 -16.39 -5.72 -18.13
CA VAL A 180 -17.09 -6.52 -19.16
C VAL A 180 -17.44 -7.92 -18.65
N LEU A 181 -16.56 -8.53 -17.85
CA LEU A 181 -16.63 -9.92 -17.38
C LEU A 181 -16.96 -10.03 -15.87
N GLY A 182 -17.14 -8.90 -15.19
CA GLY A 182 -17.42 -8.85 -13.75
C GLY A 182 -16.17 -8.93 -12.87
N ARG A 183 -16.34 -8.54 -11.60
CA ARG A 183 -15.26 -8.44 -10.60
C ARG A 183 -14.99 -9.76 -9.89
N HIS A 184 -14.47 -10.75 -10.62
CA HIS A 184 -14.13 -12.08 -10.09
C HIS A 184 -12.62 -12.32 -10.03
N ARG A 185 -12.15 -13.09 -9.04
CA ARG A 185 -10.71 -13.40 -8.84
C ARG A 185 -10.07 -14.09 -10.05
N LEU A 186 -10.83 -14.94 -10.73
CA LEU A 186 -10.40 -15.62 -11.97
C LEU A 186 -10.28 -14.67 -13.15
N VAL A 187 -11.20 -13.71 -13.30
CA VAL A 187 -11.10 -12.62 -14.30
C VAL A 187 -9.84 -11.80 -14.03
N ALA A 188 -9.65 -11.33 -12.79
CA ALA A 188 -8.47 -10.57 -12.38
C ALA A 188 -7.14 -11.27 -12.74
N LEU A 189 -7.02 -12.57 -12.46
CA LEU A 189 -5.82 -13.37 -12.72
C LEU A 189 -5.63 -13.63 -14.23
N GLY A 190 -6.69 -14.07 -14.93
CA GLY A 190 -6.65 -14.34 -16.37
C GLY A 190 -6.35 -13.10 -17.20
N SER A 191 -6.91 -11.95 -16.81
CA SER A 191 -6.59 -10.63 -17.38
C SER A 191 -5.12 -10.27 -17.19
N GLY A 192 -4.58 -10.45 -15.98
CA GLY A 192 -3.17 -10.21 -15.66
C GLY A 192 -2.24 -11.07 -16.50
N LEU A 193 -2.46 -12.39 -16.56
CA LEU A 193 -1.65 -13.32 -17.33
C LEU A 193 -1.75 -13.06 -18.85
N ARG A 194 -2.96 -12.83 -19.37
CA ARG A 194 -3.18 -12.48 -20.80
C ARG A 194 -2.53 -11.15 -21.17
N ALA A 195 -2.49 -10.19 -20.24
CA ALA A 195 -1.76 -8.95 -20.42
C ALA A 195 -0.24 -9.20 -20.47
N LEU A 196 0.29 -9.90 -19.45
CA LEU A 196 1.72 -10.21 -19.25
C LEU A 196 2.36 -11.06 -20.37
N LEU A 197 1.57 -11.90 -21.06
CA LEU A 197 2.03 -12.72 -22.19
C LEU A 197 2.03 -12.00 -23.55
N ARG A 198 1.73 -10.69 -23.58
CA ARG A 198 1.91 -9.84 -24.77
C ARG A 198 3.37 -9.40 -24.89
N GLN A 199 3.76 -8.89 -26.06
CA GLN A 199 5.04 -8.20 -26.18
C GLN A 199 4.93 -6.84 -25.50
N HIS A 200 5.96 -6.48 -24.75
CA HIS A 200 6.00 -5.26 -23.96
C HIS A 200 7.22 -4.43 -24.35
N PRO A 201 7.04 -3.16 -24.76
CA PRO A 201 8.17 -2.31 -25.09
C PRO A 201 8.95 -1.99 -23.82
N LEU A 202 10.26 -2.26 -23.84
CA LEU A 202 11.18 -1.68 -22.87
C LEU A 202 11.14 -0.15 -23.00
N PHE A 203 11.38 0.55 -21.91
CA PHE A 203 11.51 2.00 -21.88
C PHE A 203 12.76 2.43 -21.12
N GLU A 204 13.34 3.54 -21.57
CA GLU A 204 14.47 4.17 -20.90
C GLU A 204 14.01 5.12 -19.80
N VAL A 205 14.60 4.96 -18.62
CA VAL A 205 14.53 5.91 -17.50
C VAL A 205 15.93 6.18 -16.97
N ALA A 206 16.16 7.42 -16.54
CA ALA A 206 17.29 7.74 -15.68
C ALA A 206 16.79 7.78 -14.23
N LEU A 207 17.34 6.92 -13.40
CA LEU A 207 17.19 6.97 -11.94
C LEU A 207 18.32 7.83 -11.35
N GLU A 208 17.97 8.68 -10.39
CA GLU A 208 18.90 9.32 -9.46
C GLU A 208 18.61 8.69 -8.08
N LEU A 209 19.58 7.95 -7.52
CA LEU A 209 19.46 7.20 -6.27
C LEU A 209 20.39 7.83 -5.23
N ASP A 210 19.84 8.60 -4.29
CA ASP A 210 20.58 9.40 -3.31
C ASP A 210 21.72 10.27 -3.92
N GLY A 211 21.57 10.65 -5.21
CA GLY A 211 22.53 11.43 -6.00
C GLY A 211 23.22 10.65 -7.12
N GLU A 212 23.31 9.32 -7.04
CA GLU A 212 23.91 8.50 -8.11
C GLU A 212 22.98 8.37 -9.32
N ARG A 213 23.46 8.71 -10.52
CA ARG A 213 22.70 8.58 -11.77
C ARG A 213 22.95 7.23 -12.45
N ARG A 214 21.87 6.52 -12.75
CA ARG A 214 21.87 5.23 -13.46
C ARG A 214 20.82 5.24 -14.56
N ALA A 215 21.19 4.87 -15.78
CA ALA A 215 20.26 4.74 -16.91
C ALA A 215 19.84 3.27 -17.06
N LEU A 216 18.53 2.99 -17.03
CA LEU A 216 17.97 1.64 -17.11
C LEU A 216 17.01 1.52 -18.30
N THR A 217 17.08 0.38 -18.99
CA THR A 217 16.21 0.01 -20.11
C THR A 217 15.37 -1.21 -19.72
N THR A 218 14.15 -0.96 -19.24
CA THR A 218 13.39 -1.90 -18.39
C THR A 218 11.92 -2.00 -18.83
N SER A 219 11.18 -3.02 -18.37
CA SER A 219 9.74 -3.17 -18.66
C SER A 219 8.85 -2.76 -17.48
N THR A 220 9.35 -2.73 -16.25
CA THR A 220 8.71 -2.13 -15.07
C THR A 220 9.77 -1.64 -14.08
N VAL A 221 9.47 -0.58 -13.34
CA VAL A 221 10.12 -0.29 -12.05
C VAL A 221 9.06 -0.26 -10.96
N PHE A 222 9.29 -1.00 -9.87
CA PHE A 222 8.54 -0.94 -8.63
C PHE A 222 9.31 -0.14 -7.58
N PHE A 223 8.57 0.55 -6.70
CA PHE A 223 9.08 1.30 -5.57
C PHE A 223 8.32 0.85 -4.31
N GLY A 224 8.96 0.07 -3.45
CA GLY A 224 8.36 -0.45 -2.22
C GLY A 224 8.53 0.51 -1.04
N ALA A 225 7.44 0.81 -0.33
CA ALA A 225 7.45 1.62 0.89
C ALA A 225 7.17 0.83 2.18
N ASN A 226 6.74 -0.42 2.05
CA ASN A 226 6.37 -1.29 3.15
C ASN A 226 7.37 -2.46 3.21
N ALA A 227 8.15 -2.62 4.30
CA ALA A 227 9.21 -3.64 4.39
C ALA A 227 8.64 -5.07 4.35
N THR A 228 7.59 -5.24 5.14
CA THR A 228 6.40 -6.07 4.92
C THR A 228 6.30 -6.67 3.52
N GLN A 229 6.16 -5.78 2.53
CA GLN A 229 6.49 -5.91 1.11
C GLN A 229 7.22 -7.19 0.64
N LEU A 230 8.39 -7.48 1.22
CA LEU A 230 9.46 -8.17 0.48
C LEU A 230 10.08 -9.36 1.24
N ALA A 231 9.68 -9.59 2.50
CA ALA A 231 10.24 -10.63 3.37
C ALA A 231 9.95 -12.07 2.89
N ASP A 232 8.70 -12.38 2.53
CA ASP A 232 8.21 -13.71 2.09
C ASP A 232 8.87 -14.27 0.82
N HIS A 233 9.71 -13.48 0.16
CA HIS A 233 10.39 -13.86 -1.07
C HIS A 233 11.92 -13.72 -0.94
N ASN A 234 12.44 -13.53 0.28
CA ASN A 234 13.87 -13.40 0.59
C ASN A 234 14.58 -12.32 -0.27
N ILE A 235 13.90 -11.19 -0.50
CA ILE A 235 14.39 -10.10 -1.35
C ILE A 235 15.14 -9.09 -0.47
N ALA A 236 16.39 -8.74 -0.81
CA ALA A 236 17.26 -7.83 -0.04
C ALA A 236 16.61 -6.45 0.24
N ALA A 237 15.74 -6.01 -0.68
CA ALA A 237 14.82 -4.89 -0.54
C ALA A 237 14.03 -4.83 0.80
N ALA A 238 13.76 -5.97 1.45
CA ALA A 238 13.05 -6.03 2.72
C ALA A 238 13.84 -5.35 3.87
N GLU A 239 15.17 -5.50 3.88
CA GLU A 239 16.04 -4.90 4.90
C GLU A 239 16.16 -3.40 4.69
N CYS A 240 16.35 -2.97 3.44
CA CYS A 240 16.42 -1.58 3.05
C CYS A 240 15.24 -0.72 3.56
N ILE A 241 14.01 -1.25 3.50
CA ILE A 241 12.83 -0.52 3.99
C ILE A 241 12.73 -0.56 5.52
N ARG A 242 13.31 -1.55 6.24
CA ARG A 242 13.46 -1.45 7.70
C ARG A 242 14.35 -0.27 8.04
N ASP A 243 15.48 -0.15 7.34
CA ASP A 243 16.51 0.88 7.48
C ASP A 243 16.12 2.28 6.97
N GLY A 244 14.88 2.47 6.50
CA GLY A 244 14.37 3.78 6.10
C GLY A 244 14.61 4.18 4.63
N HIS A 245 14.95 3.22 3.76
CA HIS A 245 15.16 3.44 2.32
C HIS A 245 13.95 2.92 1.52
N LEU A 246 13.62 3.55 0.40
CA LEU A 246 12.76 2.92 -0.60
C LEU A 246 13.51 1.74 -1.23
N ALA A 247 12.85 0.60 -1.34
CA ALA A 247 13.28 -0.44 -2.25
C ALA A 247 12.90 -0.06 -3.68
N VAL A 248 13.82 -0.24 -4.63
CA VAL A 248 13.61 -0.02 -6.06
C VAL A 248 13.90 -1.33 -6.78
N VAL A 249 12.93 -1.89 -7.48
CA VAL A 249 13.08 -3.15 -8.22
C VAL A 249 12.77 -2.90 -9.69
N SER A 250 13.79 -2.95 -10.53
CA SER A 250 13.69 -2.93 -12.00
C SER A 250 13.44 -4.36 -12.52
N LEU A 251 12.59 -4.51 -13.53
CA LEU A 251 12.32 -5.78 -14.18
C LEU A 251 12.31 -5.60 -15.70
N ALA A 252 13.29 -6.19 -16.39
CA ALA A 252 13.51 -6.06 -17.84
C ALA A 252 13.02 -7.28 -18.63
N LEU A 253 11.70 -7.51 -18.68
CA LEU A 253 11.09 -8.59 -19.48
C LEU A 253 11.24 -8.30 -20.98
N ARG A 254 12.12 -9.04 -21.67
CA ARG A 254 12.40 -8.86 -23.12
C ARG A 254 11.58 -9.80 -24.00
N SER A 255 11.23 -10.98 -23.49
CA SER A 255 10.51 -12.02 -24.22
C SER A 255 9.50 -12.75 -23.34
N ARG A 256 8.62 -13.54 -23.97
CA ARG A 256 7.73 -14.49 -23.25
C ARG A 256 8.51 -15.53 -22.44
N LEU A 257 9.72 -15.90 -22.87
CA LEU A 257 10.55 -16.83 -22.12
C LEU A 257 11.05 -16.21 -20.81
N ASP A 258 11.32 -14.90 -20.81
CA ASP A 258 11.70 -14.16 -19.61
C ASP A 258 10.51 -13.97 -18.66
N VAL A 259 9.30 -13.82 -19.20
CA VAL A 259 8.05 -13.93 -18.43
C VAL A 259 7.96 -15.30 -17.74
N PHE A 260 8.10 -16.41 -18.48
CA PHE A 260 8.04 -17.75 -17.88
C PHE A 260 9.17 -18.02 -16.87
N ARG A 261 10.39 -17.51 -17.12
CA ARG A 261 11.51 -17.56 -16.16
C ARG A 261 11.19 -16.79 -14.88
N ALA A 262 10.70 -15.55 -14.98
CA ALA A 262 10.34 -14.73 -13.82
C ALA A 262 9.16 -15.32 -13.04
N LEU A 263 8.16 -15.88 -13.73
CA LEU A 263 7.04 -16.62 -13.12
C LEU A 263 7.57 -17.83 -12.32
N GLY A 264 8.43 -18.66 -12.90
CA GLY A 264 9.03 -19.81 -12.22
C GLY A 264 9.94 -19.42 -11.06
N ALA A 265 10.78 -18.40 -11.25
CA ALA A 265 11.66 -17.88 -10.21
C ALA A 265 10.87 -17.32 -9.01
N ALA A 266 9.77 -16.61 -9.25
CA ALA A 266 8.87 -16.13 -8.19
C ALA A 266 8.21 -17.29 -7.42
N LEU A 267 7.75 -18.33 -8.11
CA LEU A 267 7.18 -19.53 -7.49
C LEU A 267 8.21 -20.33 -6.65
N MET A 268 9.49 -20.26 -7.03
CA MET A 268 10.60 -20.88 -6.29
C MET A 268 11.22 -19.97 -5.21
N GLY A 269 10.71 -18.75 -5.01
CA GLY A 269 11.26 -17.79 -4.05
C GLY A 269 12.64 -17.23 -4.43
N LYS A 270 13.04 -17.33 -5.70
CA LYS A 270 14.36 -16.96 -6.24
C LYS A 270 14.30 -15.83 -7.27
N LEU A 271 13.45 -14.83 -7.01
CA LEU A 271 13.19 -13.78 -8.00
C LEU A 271 14.39 -12.83 -8.19
N GLU A 272 15.24 -12.62 -7.18
CA GLU A 272 16.47 -11.83 -7.33
C GLU A 272 17.58 -12.55 -8.11
N ASP A 273 17.62 -13.89 -8.11
CA ASP A 273 18.56 -14.69 -8.92
C ASP A 273 18.27 -14.57 -10.44
N ALA A 274 17.11 -14.04 -10.84
CA ALA A 274 16.73 -13.91 -12.23
C ALA A 274 17.42 -12.72 -12.90
N SER A 275 18.23 -12.97 -13.92
CA SER A 275 19.00 -11.97 -14.70
C SER A 275 18.19 -10.89 -15.45
N ALA A 276 16.87 -10.82 -15.22
CA ALA A 276 15.99 -9.74 -15.65
C ALA A 276 15.64 -8.76 -14.51
N VAL A 277 16.07 -9.01 -13.27
CA VAL A 277 15.79 -8.21 -12.07
C VAL A 277 17.02 -7.42 -11.64
N GLU A 278 16.83 -6.16 -11.26
CA GLU A 278 17.85 -5.35 -10.58
C GLU A 278 17.22 -4.68 -9.35
N SER A 279 17.76 -4.99 -8.16
CA SER A 279 17.35 -4.40 -6.88
C SER A 279 18.30 -3.28 -6.47
N PHE A 280 17.74 -2.14 -6.03
CA PHE A 280 18.47 -1.01 -5.46
C PHE A 280 17.75 -0.45 -4.24
N CYS A 281 18.45 0.31 -3.42
CA CYS A 281 17.91 0.93 -2.22
C CYS A 281 18.39 2.38 -2.08
N ALA A 282 17.48 3.32 -1.82
CA ALA A 282 17.81 4.75 -1.66
C ALA A 282 16.74 5.48 -0.83
N ARG A 283 17.11 6.56 -0.13
CA ARG A 283 16.17 7.39 0.67
C ARG A 283 15.35 8.31 -0.22
N GLN A 284 15.98 8.86 -1.25
CA GLN A 284 15.40 9.70 -2.28
C GLN A 284 15.70 9.11 -3.66
N VAL A 285 14.63 8.90 -4.44
CA VAL A 285 14.68 8.36 -5.79
C VAL A 285 14.09 9.38 -6.75
N ARG A 286 14.83 9.77 -7.79
CA ARG A 286 14.32 10.64 -8.87
C ARG A 286 14.23 9.87 -10.17
N VAL A 287 13.03 9.77 -10.75
CA VAL A 287 12.83 9.13 -12.05
C VAL A 287 12.66 10.19 -13.12
N SER A 288 13.61 10.28 -14.04
CA SER A 288 13.53 11.12 -15.23
C SER A 288 13.25 10.26 -16.47
N SER A 289 12.42 10.78 -17.39
CA SER A 289 12.12 10.11 -18.67
C SER A 289 11.93 11.16 -19.78
N ARG A 290 12.14 10.76 -21.04
CA ARG A 290 11.86 11.61 -22.21
C ARG A 290 10.37 11.86 -22.45
N ARG A 291 9.47 11.11 -21.78
CA ARG A 291 8.02 11.29 -21.88
C ARG A 291 7.54 12.38 -20.92
N ARG A 292 6.79 13.37 -21.41
CA ARG A 292 6.19 14.45 -20.58
C ARG A 292 5.17 13.95 -19.55
N ARG A 293 4.62 12.75 -19.72
CA ARG A 293 3.66 12.11 -18.80
C ARG A 293 4.00 10.64 -18.63
N ILE A 294 3.91 10.16 -17.40
CA ILE A 294 4.12 8.77 -16.99
C ILE A 294 2.86 8.31 -16.24
N THR A 295 2.29 7.19 -16.66
CA THR A 295 1.25 6.50 -15.88
C THR A 295 1.94 5.78 -14.72
N VAL A 296 1.51 6.09 -13.50
CA VAL A 296 2.02 5.52 -12.25
C VAL A 296 0.87 4.79 -11.57
N ALA A 297 1.11 3.57 -11.12
CA ALA A 297 0.18 2.88 -10.22
C ALA A 297 0.61 3.15 -8.77
N LEU A 298 -0.32 3.52 -7.90
CA LEU A 298 -0.13 3.73 -6.46
C LEU A 298 -1.07 2.80 -5.72
N ASP A 299 -0.54 1.82 -4.99
CA ASP A 299 -1.30 0.76 -4.29
C ASP A 299 -2.33 -0.01 -5.17
N GLY A 300 -2.15 0.04 -6.49
CA GLY A 300 -3.06 -0.56 -7.49
C GLY A 300 -3.98 0.43 -8.21
N GLU A 301 -4.10 1.67 -7.75
CA GLU A 301 -4.89 2.74 -8.39
C GLU A 301 -4.04 3.51 -9.43
N LEU A 302 -4.63 3.86 -10.56
CA LEU A 302 -3.91 4.50 -11.67
C LEU A 302 -3.95 6.03 -11.59
N THR A 303 -2.77 6.65 -11.67
CA THR A 303 -2.62 8.10 -11.82
C THR A 303 -1.64 8.44 -12.95
N VAL A 304 -1.62 9.71 -13.36
CA VAL A 304 -0.67 10.23 -14.36
C VAL A 304 0.10 11.38 -13.72
N LEU A 305 1.42 11.29 -13.77
CA LEU A 305 2.35 12.29 -13.25
C LEU A 305 3.28 12.80 -14.36
N GLU A 306 3.75 14.03 -14.19
CA GLU A 306 4.73 14.66 -15.08
C GLU A 306 6.12 14.53 -14.41
N PRO A 307 7.15 14.02 -15.11
CA PRO A 307 8.46 13.81 -14.50
C PRO A 307 9.26 15.13 -14.36
N PRO A 308 10.25 15.21 -13.45
CA PRO A 308 10.77 14.12 -12.64
C PRO A 308 9.77 13.59 -11.59
N LEU A 309 9.76 12.27 -11.40
CA LEU A 309 9.05 11.65 -10.27
C LEU A 309 10.03 11.61 -9.09
N GLU A 310 9.74 12.39 -8.06
CA GLU A 310 10.51 12.45 -6.82
C GLU A 310 9.83 11.57 -5.79
N LEU A 311 10.36 10.36 -5.60
CA LEU A 311 9.91 9.40 -4.60
C LEU A 311 10.79 9.45 -3.37
N ARG A 312 10.17 9.32 -2.20
CA ARG A 312 10.84 9.22 -0.90
C ARG A 312 10.02 8.43 0.10
N LEU A 313 10.69 7.83 1.06
CA LEU A 313 10.06 7.21 2.22
C LEU A 313 9.77 8.26 3.30
N ARG A 314 8.74 8.03 4.11
CA ARG A 314 8.31 8.90 5.21
C ARG A 314 8.01 8.06 6.44
N ASP A 315 8.76 8.26 7.53
CA ASP A 315 8.62 7.49 8.78
C ASP A 315 7.53 8.04 9.72
N SER A 316 7.04 9.26 9.44
CA SER A 316 6.03 9.95 10.24
C SER A 316 5.17 10.88 9.37
N GLY A 317 4.04 11.32 9.93
CA GLY A 317 3.06 12.17 9.24
C GLY A 317 1.75 11.45 8.89
N LEU A 318 1.68 10.13 9.09
CA LEU A 318 0.48 9.32 8.99
C LEU A 318 0.36 8.44 10.25
N GLN A 319 -0.85 8.40 10.82
CA GLN A 319 -1.17 7.68 12.05
C GLN A 319 -2.37 6.77 11.79
N ILE A 320 -2.32 5.52 12.23
CA ILE A 320 -3.41 4.55 12.03
C ILE A 320 -3.78 3.87 13.35
N MET A 321 -5.07 3.61 13.56
CA MET A 321 -5.59 2.77 14.64
C MET A 321 -5.42 1.30 14.24
N ALA A 322 -4.65 0.54 15.03
CA ALA A 322 -4.36 -0.87 14.78
C ALA A 322 -4.37 -1.68 16.09
N PRO A 323 -4.55 -3.02 16.05
CA PRO A 323 -4.43 -3.86 17.23
C PRO A 323 -3.04 -3.70 17.88
N ALA A 324 -2.96 -3.64 19.21
CA ALA A 324 -1.69 -3.43 19.93
C ALA A 324 -0.59 -4.46 19.57
N ALA A 325 -0.97 -5.70 19.22
CA ALA A 325 -0.04 -6.73 18.76
C ALA A 325 0.65 -6.40 17.40
N ALA A 326 0.01 -5.58 16.56
CA ALA A 326 0.53 -5.19 15.25
C ALA A 326 1.58 -4.07 15.33
N ALA A 327 1.53 -3.23 16.38
CA ALA A 327 2.53 -2.20 16.64
C ALA A 327 3.96 -2.76 16.77
N ASN A 328 4.08 -4.04 17.15
CA ASN A 328 5.35 -4.76 17.27
C ASN A 328 5.77 -5.51 15.99
N SER A 329 4.92 -5.61 14.95
CA SER A 329 4.96 -6.73 13.99
C SER A 329 4.74 -6.36 12.52
N ALA A 330 5.00 -5.12 12.10
CA ALA A 330 4.77 -4.67 10.71
C ALA A 330 5.76 -5.30 9.68
N ALA A 331 5.49 -6.54 9.29
CA ALA A 331 6.14 -7.32 8.22
C ALA A 331 5.10 -8.28 7.51
N VAL A 332 5.40 -8.91 6.34
CA VAL A 332 4.54 -9.77 5.45
C VAL A 332 3.43 -9.04 4.62
N ALA A 333 3.30 -9.06 3.27
CA ALA A 333 4.08 -9.59 2.12
C ALA A 333 3.50 -9.16 0.73
N LEU A 334 4.34 -8.84 -0.29
CA LEU A 334 3.98 -8.69 -1.74
C LEU A 334 5.14 -8.41 -2.76
N VAL A 335 5.60 -9.39 -3.55
CA VAL A 335 5.97 -9.15 -4.99
C VAL A 335 5.22 -10.10 -5.93
N ALA A 336 4.79 -11.26 -5.43
CA ALA A 336 3.99 -12.24 -6.19
C ALA A 336 2.62 -11.75 -6.71
N ALA A 337 2.17 -10.51 -6.45
CA ALA A 337 0.85 -9.98 -6.83
C ALA A 337 0.48 -10.13 -8.32
N ALA A 338 1.48 -10.12 -9.21
CA ALA A 338 1.28 -10.26 -10.65
C ALA A 338 1.10 -11.74 -11.09
N VAL A 339 1.21 -12.69 -10.15
CA VAL A 339 1.48 -14.12 -10.43
C VAL A 339 0.65 -15.06 -9.55
N SER A 340 0.62 -14.85 -8.22
CA SER A 340 0.11 -15.84 -7.26
C SER A 340 -1.42 -15.88 -7.19
N ALA A 341 -1.98 -16.96 -7.72
CA ALA A 341 -3.18 -17.56 -7.14
C ALA A 341 -2.92 -17.95 -5.67
N PRO A 342 -3.96 -18.04 -4.81
CA PRO A 342 -3.80 -18.63 -3.47
C PRO A 342 -3.58 -20.15 -3.59
N PRO A 343 -3.05 -20.81 -2.55
CA PRO A 343 -3.05 -22.28 -2.47
C PRO A 343 -4.46 -22.88 -2.28
N ASP A 344 -5.44 -22.07 -1.83
CA ASP A 344 -6.83 -22.45 -1.50
C ASP A 344 -7.70 -22.82 -2.72
N LEU A 345 -7.13 -23.42 -3.76
CA LEU A 345 -7.77 -23.73 -5.05
C LEU A 345 -7.52 -25.17 -5.54
N LEU A 346 -7.01 -26.05 -4.67
CA LEU A 346 -6.83 -27.49 -4.89
C LEU A 346 -7.60 -28.36 -3.87
N ALA A 347 -8.57 -27.79 -3.17
CA ALA A 347 -9.33 -28.43 -2.09
C ALA A 347 -10.84 -28.08 -2.12
N SER A 348 -11.44 -28.16 -3.31
CA SER A 348 -12.90 -28.11 -3.54
C SER A 348 -13.26 -28.75 -4.89
#